data_AF-A0A2T6A7P9-F1
#
_entry.id   AF-A0A2T6A7P9-F1
#
_cell.length_a   1.000
_cell.length_b   1.000
_cell.length_c   1.000
_cell.angle_alpha   90.00
_cell.angle_beta   90.00
_cell.angle_gamma   90.00
#
_symmetry.space_group_name_H-M   'P 1'
#
loop_
_entity.id
_entity.type
_entity.pdbx_description
1 polymer ?
#
loop_
_entity_poly.entity_id
_entity_poly.type
_entity_poly.pdbx_seq_one_letter_code
_entity_poly.pdbx_strand_id
1 'polypeptide(L)' 'MFSHAFDFAFSVNSERAEASDVAPAVLRAALIRRATALSDDELLEACGRFDTTEVSEEG' A
#
# COMPACT_ATOMS: atom_id res chain seq x y z
N MET A 1 -15.84 14.48 -9.98
CA MET A 1 -14.63 14.28 -9.14
C MET A 1 -13.85 13.08 -9.70
N PHE A 2 -12.57 12.90 -9.38
CA PHE A 2 -11.81 11.71 -9.80
C PHE A 2 -11.24 10.98 -8.58
N SER A 3 -11.37 9.65 -8.56
CA SER A 3 -10.77 8.78 -7.56
C SER A 3 -9.55 8.10 -8.17
N HIS A 4 -8.38 8.31 -7.55
CA HIS A 4 -7.11 7.75 -8.01
C HIS A 4 -6.68 6.60 -7.11
N ALA A 5 -6.39 5.45 -7.69
CA ALA A 5 -5.84 4.31 -6.98
C ALA A 5 -4.31 4.33 -7.04
N PHE A 6 -3.67 4.11 -5.88
CA PHE A 6 -2.23 4.05 -5.73
C PHE A 6 -1.80 2.69 -5.18
N ASP A 7 -0.68 2.18 -5.66
CA ASP A 7 -0.01 1.02 -5.11
C ASP A 7 1.05 1.45 -4.09
N PHE A 8 1.46 0.52 -3.23
CA PHE A 8 2.52 0.77 -2.26
C PHE A 8 3.25 -0.52 -1.91
N ALA A 9 4.53 -0.59 -2.25
CA ALA A 9 5.32 -1.82 -2.08
C ALA A 9 5.90 -1.96 -0.67
N PHE A 10 5.82 -3.16 -0.11
CA PHE A 10 6.40 -3.53 1.17
C PHE A 10 6.81 -5.01 1.19
N SER A 11 7.61 -5.41 2.17
CA SER A 11 8.02 -6.80 2.36
C SER A 11 7.73 -7.29 3.78
N VAL A 12 7.49 -8.59 3.87
CA VAL A 12 7.38 -9.35 5.10
C VAL A 12 8.28 -10.58 4.99
N ASN A 13 8.83 -11.02 6.11
CA ASN A 13 9.56 -12.27 6.17
C ASN A 13 8.56 -13.39 6.46
N SER A 14 8.73 -14.52 5.78
CA SER A 14 7.95 -15.74 5.95
C SER A 14 8.90 -16.93 6.00
N GLU A 15 8.52 -17.97 6.76
CA GLU A 15 9.25 -19.24 6.79
C GLU A 15 8.78 -20.22 5.71
N ARG A 16 7.75 -19.84 4.93
CA ARG A 16 7.11 -20.65 3.88
C ARG A 16 7.32 -20.01 2.52
N ALA A 17 7.63 -20.80 1.50
CA ALA A 17 7.87 -20.30 0.14
C ALA A 17 6.66 -19.55 -0.46
N GLU A 18 5.45 -19.92 -0.03
CA GLU A 18 4.18 -19.35 -0.48
C GLU A 18 3.59 -18.31 0.49
N ALA A 19 4.30 -17.97 1.57
CA ALA A 19 3.86 -17.03 2.59
C ALA A 19 2.50 -17.35 3.26
N SER A 20 2.10 -18.62 3.29
CA SER A 20 0.84 -19.08 3.90
C SER A 20 0.76 -18.88 5.42
N ASP A 21 1.89 -18.64 6.07
CA ASP A 21 2.03 -18.27 7.49
C ASP A 21 1.86 -16.76 7.76
N VAL A 22 1.81 -15.92 6.73
CA VAL A 22 1.67 -14.47 6.89
C VAL A 22 0.23 -14.09 7.21
N ALA A 23 -0.01 -13.78 8.48
CA ALA A 23 -1.33 -13.31 8.94
C ALA A 23 -1.63 -11.85 8.52
N PRO A 24 -2.91 -11.46 8.39
CA PRO A 24 -3.29 -10.09 8.07
C PRO A 24 -2.74 -9.02 9.04
N ALA A 25 -2.53 -9.38 10.31
CA ALA A 25 -1.92 -8.50 11.30
C ALA A 25 -0.45 -8.17 10.96
N VAL A 26 0.29 -9.14 10.41
CA VAL A 26 1.70 -8.96 9.97
C VAL A 26 1.76 -8.03 8.77
N LEU A 27 0.86 -8.21 7.79
CA LEU A 27 0.76 -7.32 6.63
C LEU A 27 0.48 -5.88 7.05
N ARG A 28 -0.50 -5.66 7.95
CA ARG A 28 -0.80 -4.34 8.50
C ARG A 28 0.41 -3.72 9.20
N ALA A 29 1.08 -4.49 10.06
CA ALA A 29 2.26 -3.99 10.76
C ALA A 29 3.39 -3.61 9.79
N ALA A 30 3.62 -4.39 8.74
CA ALA A 30 4.67 -4.11 7.76
C ALA A 30 4.36 -2.89 6.89
N LEU A 31 3.10 -2.73 6.46
CA LEU A 31 2.62 -1.53 5.77
C LEU A 31 2.83 -0.27 6.60
N ILE A 32 2.37 -0.28 7.86
CA ILE A 32 2.53 0.85 8.78
C ILE A 32 4.02 1.15 8.99
N ARG A 33 4.84 0.13 9.26
CA ARG A 33 6.28 0.29 9.44
C ARG A 33 6.93 0.94 8.22
N ARG A 34 6.57 0.51 7.00
CA ARG A 34 7.12 1.08 5.77
C ARG A 34 6.69 2.53 5.59
N ALA A 35 5.41 2.84 5.79
CA ALA A 35 4.88 4.19 5.68
C ALA A 35 5.52 5.16 6.69
N THR A 36 5.72 4.72 7.94
CA THR A 36 6.35 5.55 8.98
C THR A 36 7.85 5.75 8.78
N ALA A 37 8.51 4.87 8.02
CA ALA A 37 9.95 4.95 7.79
C ALA A 37 10.35 5.88 6.63
N LEU A 38 9.39 6.37 5.85
CA LEU A 38 9.62 7.25 4.72
C LEU A 38 9.32 8.70 5.07
N SER A 39 10.08 9.62 4.48
CA SER A 39 9.66 11.02 4.37
C SER A 39 8.49 11.18 3.39
N ASP A 40 7.84 12.33 3.42
CA ASP A 40 6.70 12.62 2.53
C ASP A 40 7.09 12.54 1.04
N ASP A 41 8.28 13.03 0.68
CA ASP A 41 8.79 12.98 -0.70
C ASP A 41 9.05 11.54 -1.15
N GLU A 42 9.71 10.74 -0.31
CA GLU A 42 9.97 9.33 -0.61
C GLU A 42 8.68 8.50 -0.63
N LEU A 43 7.68 8.87 0.18
CA LEU A 43 6.37 8.20 0.21
C LEU A 43 5.64 8.43 -1.12
N LEU A 44 5.69 9.66 -1.65
CA LEU A 44 5.16 10.01 -2.97
C LEU A 44 5.86 9.25 -4.09
N GLU A 45 7.19 9.17 -4.07
CA GLU A 45 7.97 8.41 -5.05
C GLU A 45 7.70 6.90 -4.97
N ALA A 46 7.44 6.37 -3.78
CA ALA A 46 7.17 4.96 -3.54
C ALA A 46 5.73 4.54 -3.90
N CYS A 47 4.82 5.49 -4.11
CA CYS A 47 3.42 5.22 -4.47
C CYS A 47 3.21 5.39 -5.97
N GLY A 48 2.95 4.30 -6.70
CA GLY A 48 2.60 4.33 -8.11
C GLY A 48 1.10 4.53 -8.31
N ARG A 49 0.68 5.54 -9.08
CA ARG A 49 -0.70 5.62 -9.56
C ARG A 49 -0.91 4.53 -10.62
N PHE A 50 -1.85 3.63 -10.39
CA PHE A 50 -2.14 2.55 -11.34
C PHE A 50 -3.54 2.64 -11.97
N ASP A 51 -4.47 3.36 -11.36
CA ASP A 51 -5.81 3.51 -11.92
C ASP A 51 -6.46 4.85 -11.57
N THR A 52 -7.47 5.25 -12.35
CA THR A 52 -8.29 6.43 -12.11
C THR A 52 -9.70 6.20 -12.63
N THR A 53 -10.68 6.41 -11.77
CA THR A 53 -12.10 6.40 -12.15
C THR A 53 -12.72 7.77 -11.97
N GLU A 54 -13.59 8.14 -12.90
CA GLU A 54 -14.50 9.27 -12.71
C GLU A 54 -15.52 8.90 -11.62
N VAL A 55 -15.80 9.84 -10.73
CA VAL A 55 -16.81 9.71 -9.68
C VAL A 55 -17.78 10.90 -9.79
N SER A 56 -19.05 10.55 -9.98
CA SER A 56 -20.16 11.51 -9.96
C SER A 56 -20.29 12.10 -8.55
N GLU A 57 -20.59 13.40 -8.47
CA GLU A 57 -21.07 14.00 -7.22
C GLU A 57 -22.51 13.55 -7.01
N GLU A 58 -22.71 12.42 -6.31
CA GLU A 58 -24.01 12.14 -5.72
C GLU A 58 -24.11 12.99 -4.44
N GLY A 59 -24.84 14.09 -4.54
CA GLY A 59 -25.20 14.98 -3.43
C GLY A 59 -26.31 14.42 -2.55
#